data_AF-A0A6M8HXG3-F1
#
_entry.id   AF-A0A6M8HXG3-F1
#
_cell.length_a   1.000
_cell.length_b   1.000
_cell.length_c   1.000
_cell.angle_alpha   90.00
_cell.angle_beta   90.00
_cell.angle_gamma   90.00
#
_symmetry.space_group_name_H-M   'P 1'
#
loop_
_entity.id
_entity.type
_entity.pdbx_description
1 polymer ?
#
loop_
_entity_poly.entity_id
_entity_poly.type
_entity_poly.pdbx_seq_one_letter_code
_entity_poly.pdbx_strand_id
1 'polypeptide(L)'
;MCLMLVGCTHAQLTASTSRAAGTVMEIQYQVVMDNLARMERYPATLPSQIRIKQGTVQVSDEVGFYQLQVSGGAGGMFGGPRAERTVSEQWGADAICDPLAVKQLQDIYRAAMRLPPFHDPGFLDFAQARVSRQKRSGHGSGAPPGDAVTKVDLARDVPSDWFHVGTRSQMPSDAAYFGHFDGTWVWVVPDEVGDLSRFTLLVLFVTKLGPGQDTSTGGGLMYTGGR
;
A
#
# COMPACT_ATOMS: atom_id res chain seq x y z
N MET A 1 23.93 -37.58 12.53
CA MET A 1 24.56 -36.64 11.57
C MET A 1 23.45 -35.99 10.73
N CYS A 2 22.74 -35.02 11.30
CA CYS A 2 21.59 -34.30 10.70
C CYS A 2 21.78 -32.77 10.87
N LEU A 3 22.87 -32.21 10.35
CA LEU A 3 23.18 -30.77 10.47
C LEU A 3 23.08 -30.00 9.15
N MET A 4 22.74 -30.66 8.02
CA MET A 4 22.70 -30.02 6.69
C MET A 4 21.32 -29.50 6.26
N LEU A 5 20.25 -29.76 7.01
CA LEU A 5 18.87 -29.43 6.57
C LEU A 5 18.40 -28.02 6.98
N VAL A 6 19.16 -27.28 7.80
CA VAL A 6 18.73 -25.97 8.33
C VAL A 6 18.80 -24.86 7.26
N GLY A 7 19.61 -25.03 6.20
CA GLY A 7 19.81 -24.00 5.17
C GLY A 7 18.65 -23.82 4.19
N CYS A 8 17.93 -24.90 3.85
CA CYS A 8 16.88 -24.85 2.82
C CYS A 8 15.66 -24.05 3.26
N THR A 9 15.27 -24.15 4.53
CA THR A 9 14.11 -23.41 5.08
C THR A 9 14.36 -21.91 5.11
N HIS A 10 15.59 -21.48 5.43
CA HIS A 10 15.95 -20.07 5.47
C HIS A 10 15.90 -19.45 4.06
N ALA A 11 16.50 -20.12 3.06
CA ALA A 11 16.47 -19.64 1.67
C ALA A 11 15.04 -19.51 1.13
N GLN A 12 14.16 -20.46 1.46
CA GLN A 12 12.75 -20.41 1.06
C GLN A 12 12.01 -19.25 1.73
N LEU A 13 12.24 -19.02 3.03
CA LEU A 13 11.64 -17.90 3.75
C LEU A 13 12.09 -16.57 3.13
N THR A 14 13.39 -16.39 2.88
CA THR A 14 13.94 -15.19 2.24
C THR A 14 13.32 -14.95 0.86
N ALA A 15 13.18 -15.99 0.04
CA ALA A 15 12.56 -15.87 -1.28
C ALA A 15 11.06 -15.47 -1.16
N SER A 16 10.34 -16.04 -0.20
CA SER A 16 8.93 -15.69 0.04
C SER A 16 8.78 -14.25 0.53
N THR A 17 9.60 -13.83 1.50
CA THR A 17 9.59 -12.46 2.01
C THR A 17 9.95 -11.45 0.92
N SER A 18 10.91 -11.77 0.04
CA SER A 18 11.26 -10.88 -1.07
C SER A 18 10.13 -10.74 -2.09
N ARG A 19 9.40 -11.83 -2.40
CA ARG A 19 8.23 -11.76 -3.29
C ARG A 19 7.10 -10.96 -2.66
N ALA A 20 6.81 -11.22 -1.39
CA ALA A 20 5.80 -10.51 -0.63
C ALA A 20 6.11 -9.00 -0.51
N ALA A 21 7.38 -8.63 -0.34
CA ALA A 21 7.78 -7.22 -0.36
C ALA A 21 7.61 -6.57 -1.75
N GLY A 22 7.86 -7.33 -2.83
CA GLY A 22 7.66 -6.86 -4.20
C GLY A 22 6.20 -6.54 -4.51
N THR A 23 5.27 -7.40 -4.10
CA THR A 23 3.83 -7.20 -4.35
C THR A 23 3.27 -5.96 -3.65
N VAL A 24 3.81 -5.59 -2.48
CA VAL A 24 3.39 -4.36 -1.78
C VAL A 24 3.67 -3.12 -2.64
N MET A 25 4.84 -3.04 -3.28
CA MET A 25 5.16 -1.90 -4.14
C MET A 25 4.33 -1.90 -5.41
N GLU A 26 4.09 -3.06 -6.02
CA GLU A 26 3.20 -3.20 -7.18
C GLU A 26 1.77 -2.71 -6.86
N ILE A 27 1.25 -3.04 -5.68
CA ILE A 27 -0.05 -2.55 -5.22
C ILE A 27 -0.03 -1.01 -5.09
N GLN A 28 1.03 -0.43 -4.53
CA GLN A 28 1.13 1.03 -4.40
C GLN A 28 1.19 1.72 -5.77
N TYR A 29 1.93 1.15 -6.73
CA TYR A 29 1.94 1.63 -8.10
C TYR A 29 0.56 1.56 -8.73
N GLN A 30 -0.15 0.44 -8.60
CA GLN A 30 -1.49 0.32 -9.17
C GLN A 30 -2.46 1.36 -8.59
N VAL A 31 -2.45 1.56 -7.27
CA VAL A 31 -3.28 2.57 -6.60
C VAL A 31 -2.99 3.98 -7.13
N VAL A 32 -1.72 4.31 -7.33
CA VAL A 32 -1.29 5.59 -7.91
C VAL A 32 -1.81 5.74 -9.34
N MET A 33 -1.65 4.72 -10.17
CA MET A 33 -2.07 4.72 -11.57
C MET A 33 -3.60 4.85 -11.71
N ASP A 34 -4.35 4.13 -10.89
CA ASP A 34 -5.82 4.21 -10.89
C ASP A 34 -6.32 5.57 -10.39
N ASN A 35 -5.63 6.18 -9.40
CA ASN A 35 -5.95 7.53 -8.95
C ASN A 35 -5.65 8.56 -10.04
N LEU A 36 -4.54 8.44 -10.77
CA LEU A 36 -4.24 9.31 -11.92
C LEU A 36 -5.34 9.19 -12.98
N ALA A 37 -5.72 7.96 -13.38
CA ALA A 37 -6.79 7.74 -14.35
C ALA A 37 -8.13 8.35 -13.90
N ARG A 38 -8.44 8.21 -12.60
CA ARG A 38 -9.65 8.78 -12.02
C ARG A 38 -9.63 10.31 -12.01
N MET A 39 -8.50 10.92 -11.63
CA MET A 39 -8.37 12.37 -11.54
C MET A 39 -8.30 13.05 -12.90
N GLU A 40 -7.74 12.39 -13.91
CA GLU A 40 -7.79 12.86 -15.28
C GLU A 40 -9.24 13.01 -15.76
N ARG A 41 -10.07 11.99 -15.50
CA ARG A 41 -11.49 12.03 -15.86
C ARG A 41 -12.29 13.02 -15.00
N TYR A 42 -11.98 13.08 -13.71
CA TYR A 42 -12.67 13.90 -12.72
C TYR A 42 -11.68 14.71 -11.88
N PRO A 43 -11.21 15.89 -12.33
CA PRO A 43 -10.14 16.64 -11.67
C PRO A 43 -10.43 17.09 -10.23
N ALA A 44 -11.71 17.15 -9.85
CA ALA A 44 -12.16 17.51 -8.50
C ALA A 44 -12.28 16.29 -7.55
N THR A 45 -12.06 15.07 -8.04
CA THR A 45 -12.11 13.87 -7.20
C THR A 45 -10.94 13.81 -6.23
N LEU A 46 -11.14 13.09 -5.12
CA LEU A 46 -10.10 12.85 -4.13
C LEU A 46 -9.39 11.53 -4.44
N PRO A 47 -8.05 11.48 -4.30
CA PRO A 47 -7.33 10.22 -4.44
C PRO A 47 -7.72 9.26 -3.31
N SER A 48 -8.03 8.01 -3.65
CA SER A 48 -8.26 6.96 -2.65
C SER A 48 -6.93 6.26 -2.37
N GLN A 49 -6.26 6.64 -1.28
CA GLN A 49 -5.00 6.03 -0.89
C GLN A 49 -5.21 5.17 0.36
N ILE A 50 -4.67 3.95 0.32
CA ILE A 50 -4.60 3.05 1.48
C ILE A 50 -3.17 3.01 2.00
N ARG A 51 -3.02 3.07 3.32
CA ARG A 51 -1.72 2.88 3.99
C ARG A 51 -1.61 1.44 4.45
N ILE A 52 -0.62 0.73 3.93
CA ILE A 52 -0.24 -0.58 4.44
C ILE A 52 0.66 -0.33 5.65
N LYS A 53 0.21 -0.68 6.86
CA LYS A 53 0.93 -0.39 8.10
C LYS A 53 1.90 -1.50 8.47
N GLN A 54 1.39 -2.72 8.54
CA GLN A 54 2.12 -3.89 9.01
C GLN A 54 1.67 -5.11 8.22
N GLY A 55 2.63 -5.94 7.85
CA GLY A 55 2.41 -7.27 7.30
C GLY A 55 2.94 -8.30 8.25
N THR A 56 2.17 -9.35 8.53
CA THR A 56 2.67 -10.56 9.19
C THR A 56 2.62 -11.70 8.20
N VAL A 57 3.73 -12.43 8.10
CA VAL A 57 3.79 -13.71 7.38
C VAL A 57 3.92 -14.77 8.44
N GLN A 58 2.89 -15.59 8.61
CA GLN A 58 2.92 -16.74 9.50
C GLN A 58 3.12 -18.00 8.66
N VAL A 59 4.14 -18.78 9.01
CA VAL A 59 4.40 -20.09 8.42
C VAL A 59 4.07 -21.13 9.49
N SER A 60 3.05 -21.93 9.24
CA SER A 60 2.66 -23.06 10.08
C SER A 60 3.10 -24.36 9.40
N ASP A 61 4.03 -25.06 10.03
CA ASP A 61 4.47 -26.39 9.59
C ASP A 61 3.72 -27.45 10.43
N GLU A 62 2.83 -28.21 9.81
CA GLU A 62 2.15 -29.35 10.42
C GLU A 62 2.82 -30.65 10.00
N VAL A 63 3.40 -31.38 10.95
CA VAL A 63 3.92 -32.73 10.75
C VAL A 63 2.94 -33.70 11.37
N GLY A 64 2.29 -34.51 10.53
CA GLY A 64 1.29 -35.48 10.94
C GLY A 64 1.54 -36.85 10.33
N PHE A 65 0.90 -37.87 10.91
CA PHE A 65 0.75 -39.18 10.27
C PHE A 65 -0.71 -39.34 9.89
N TYR A 66 -1.02 -39.53 8.61
CA TYR A 66 -2.37 -39.91 8.21
C TYR A 66 -2.51 -41.42 8.36
N GLN A 67 -3.61 -41.88 8.94
CA GLN A 67 -4.04 -43.26 8.80
C GLN A 67 -4.99 -43.33 7.60
N LEU A 68 -4.53 -43.89 6.48
CA LEU A 68 -5.41 -44.20 5.36
C LEU A 68 -6.13 -45.51 5.67
N GLN A 69 -7.39 -45.45 6.11
CA GLN A 69 -8.23 -46.65 6.20
C GLN A 69 -8.71 -47.03 4.80
N VAL A 70 -8.07 -48.04 4.20
CA VAL A 70 -8.55 -48.64 2.95
C VAL A 70 -9.76 -49.52 3.28
N SER A 71 -10.96 -49.04 2.94
CA SER A 71 -12.21 -49.79 3.05
C SER A 71 -12.29 -50.83 1.93
N GLY A 72 -11.66 -52.00 2.13
CA GLY A 72 -11.74 -53.11 1.19
C GLY A 72 -10.73 -54.20 1.48
N GLY A 73 -11.15 -55.24 2.22
CA GLY A 73 -10.49 -56.55 2.30
C GLY A 73 -9.03 -56.57 2.77
N ALA A 74 -8.81 -57.05 3.99
CA ALA A 74 -7.48 -57.32 4.59
C ALA A 74 -6.60 -56.09 4.94
N GLY A 75 -7.11 -55.24 5.84
CA GLY A 75 -6.42 -54.84 7.10
C GLY A 75 -4.99 -54.29 7.10
N GLY A 76 -4.44 -53.76 6.01
CA GLY A 76 -3.13 -53.09 6.02
C GLY A 76 -3.26 -51.60 6.37
N MET A 77 -2.73 -51.16 7.52
CA MET A 77 -2.55 -49.74 7.82
C MET A 77 -1.36 -49.18 7.02
N PHE A 78 -1.62 -48.53 5.89
CA PHE A 78 -0.61 -47.69 5.23
C PHE A 78 -0.70 -46.27 5.80
N GLY A 79 0.13 -46.00 6.80
CA GLY A 79 0.35 -44.66 7.34
C GLY A 79 1.68 -44.11 6.86
N GLY A 80 1.65 -43.01 6.11
CA GLY A 80 2.85 -42.28 5.69
C GLY A 80 3.06 -41.03 6.53
N PRO A 81 4.31 -40.58 6.74
CA PRO A 81 4.55 -39.25 7.26
C PRO A 81 4.01 -38.22 6.26
N ARG A 82 3.23 -37.26 6.74
CA ARG A 82 2.83 -36.06 6.01
C ARG A 82 3.48 -34.86 6.69
N ALA A 83 4.15 -34.04 5.89
CA ALA A 83 4.51 -32.69 6.28
C ALA A 83 3.70 -31.76 5.38
N GLU A 84 2.92 -30.87 5.99
CA GLU A 84 2.22 -29.80 5.29
C GLU A 84 2.71 -28.47 5.82
N ARG A 85 2.93 -27.52 4.91
CA ARG A 85 3.31 -26.16 5.23
C ARG A 85 2.20 -25.23 4.75
N THR A 86 1.61 -24.50 5.68
CA THR A 86 0.62 -23.46 5.39
C THR A 86 1.27 -22.10 5.60
N VAL A 87 1.24 -21.26 4.57
CA VAL A 87 1.71 -19.86 4.65
C VAL A 87 0.48 -18.96 4.68
N SER A 88 0.28 -18.22 5.77
CA SER A 88 -0.74 -17.18 5.86
C SER A 88 -0.07 -15.80 5.87
N GLU A 89 -0.52 -14.94 4.96
CA GLU A 89 -0.09 -13.55 4.88
C GLU A 89 -1.24 -12.65 5.31
N GLN A 90 -0.96 -11.71 6.20
CA GLN A 90 -1.94 -10.76 6.69
C GLN A 90 -1.36 -9.34 6.61
N TRP A 91 -2.06 -8.47 5.90
CA TRP A 91 -1.70 -7.07 5.74
C TRP A 91 -2.74 -6.18 6.43
N GLY A 92 -2.28 -5.34 7.35
CA GLY A 92 -3.10 -4.28 7.93
C GLY A 92 -3.14 -3.09 6.98
N ALA A 93 -4.33 -2.75 6.50
CA ALA A 93 -4.57 -1.55 5.70
C ALA A 93 -5.38 -0.53 6.52
N ASP A 94 -5.02 0.75 6.39
CA ASP A 94 -5.73 1.87 6.99
C ASP A 94 -6.10 2.88 5.90
N ALA A 95 -7.35 3.33 5.91
CA ALA A 95 -7.79 4.35 4.99
C ALA A 95 -7.28 5.71 5.47
N ILE A 96 -6.78 6.54 4.55
CA ILE A 96 -6.34 7.88 4.91
C ILE A 96 -7.57 8.77 5.01
N CYS A 97 -8.01 9.01 6.24
CA CYS A 97 -9.17 9.85 6.54
C CYS A 97 -8.80 11.26 7.02
N ASP A 98 -7.50 11.59 7.13
CA ASP A 98 -7.05 12.92 7.56
C ASP A 98 -7.30 13.95 6.44
N PRO A 99 -8.14 14.97 6.65
CA PRO A 99 -8.44 15.97 5.62
C PRO A 99 -7.19 16.71 5.11
N LEU A 100 -6.19 16.94 5.97
CA LEU A 100 -4.98 17.65 5.56
C LEU A 100 -4.11 16.78 4.64
N ALA A 101 -3.86 15.53 5.02
CA ALA A 101 -3.13 14.58 4.18
C ALA A 101 -3.84 14.34 2.84
N VAL A 102 -5.17 14.18 2.84
CA VAL A 102 -5.95 13.99 1.60
C VAL A 102 -5.83 15.20 0.68
N LYS A 103 -5.87 16.42 1.22
CA LYS A 103 -5.66 17.64 0.42
C LYS A 103 -4.24 17.71 -0.16
N GLN A 104 -3.22 17.42 0.65
CA GLN A 104 -1.83 17.39 0.18
C GLN A 104 -1.62 16.35 -0.93
N LEU A 105 -2.24 15.17 -0.79
CA LEU A 105 -2.23 14.16 -1.85
C LEU A 105 -2.88 14.72 -3.12
N GLN A 106 -4.06 15.33 -3.01
CA GLN A 106 -4.74 15.92 -4.15
C GLN A 106 -3.85 16.97 -4.85
N ASP A 107 -3.19 17.86 -4.11
CA ASP A 107 -2.30 18.87 -4.67
C ASP A 107 -1.10 18.25 -5.41
N ILE A 108 -0.52 17.15 -4.88
CA ILE A 108 0.58 16.42 -5.54
C ILE A 108 0.12 15.76 -6.85
N TYR A 109 -1.02 15.08 -6.87
CA TYR A 109 -1.56 14.49 -8.10
C TYR A 109 -1.90 15.57 -9.14
N ARG A 110 -2.47 16.70 -8.70
CA ARG A 110 -2.75 17.86 -9.57
C ARG A 110 -1.47 18.45 -10.15
N ALA A 111 -0.41 18.58 -9.35
CA ALA A 111 0.89 19.01 -9.82
C ALA A 111 1.45 18.07 -10.90
N ALA A 112 1.33 16.74 -10.72
CA ALA A 112 1.77 15.74 -11.71
C ALA A 112 1.02 15.89 -13.05
N MET A 113 -0.28 16.20 -13.00
CA MET A 113 -1.12 16.46 -14.18
C MET A 113 -1.01 17.91 -14.70
N ARG A 114 -0.11 18.74 -14.16
CA ARG A 114 0.02 20.18 -14.47
C ARG A 114 -1.27 21.00 -14.27
N LEU A 115 -2.12 20.55 -13.37
CA LEU A 115 -3.33 21.26 -12.99
C LEU A 115 -2.99 22.30 -11.89
N PRO A 116 -3.68 23.45 -11.87
CA PRO A 116 -3.50 24.41 -10.78
C PRO A 116 -3.89 23.79 -9.44
N PRO A 117 -3.27 24.20 -8.32
CA PRO A 117 -3.60 23.68 -6.99
C PRO A 117 -5.09 23.89 -6.67
N PHE A 118 -5.67 23.01 -5.85
CA PHE A 118 -7.09 23.12 -5.52
C PHE A 118 -7.31 24.22 -4.48
N HIS A 119 -7.80 25.37 -4.96
CA HIS A 119 -8.18 26.49 -4.10
C HIS A 119 -9.55 26.23 -3.47
N ASP A 120 -9.53 25.63 -2.29
CA ASP A 120 -10.68 25.69 -1.39
C ASP A 120 -10.41 26.71 -0.27
N PRO A 121 -11.03 27.91 -0.32
CA PRO A 121 -10.81 28.95 0.67
C PRO A 121 -11.41 28.61 2.05
N GLY A 122 -12.33 27.64 2.16
CA GLY A 122 -12.99 27.31 3.43
C GLY A 122 -12.48 26.03 4.10
N PHE A 123 -11.99 25.07 3.32
CA PHE A 123 -11.63 23.76 3.84
C PHE A 123 -10.46 23.79 4.82
N LEU A 124 -9.42 24.57 4.54
CA LEU A 124 -8.23 24.65 5.41
C LEU A 124 -8.59 25.26 6.76
N ASP A 125 -9.40 26.31 6.77
CA ASP A 125 -9.86 26.97 7.99
C ASP A 125 -10.67 26.00 8.86
N PHE A 126 -11.57 25.22 8.24
CA PHE A 126 -12.35 24.21 8.94
C PHE A 126 -11.48 23.07 9.50
N ALA A 127 -10.54 22.56 8.71
CA ALA A 127 -9.62 21.50 9.14
C ALA A 127 -8.74 21.97 10.31
N GLN A 128 -8.16 23.17 10.21
CA GLN A 128 -7.34 23.76 11.28
C GLN A 128 -8.16 24.03 12.55
N ALA A 129 -9.41 24.48 12.41
CA ALA A 129 -10.30 24.69 13.55
C ALA A 129 -10.58 23.37 14.30
N ARG A 130 -10.74 22.24 13.58
CA ARG A 130 -10.92 20.92 14.22
C ARG A 130 -9.65 20.46 14.95
N VAL A 131 -8.48 20.56 14.32
CA VAL A 131 -7.20 20.20 14.94
C VAL A 131 -6.97 21.03 16.22
N SER A 132 -7.26 22.33 16.16
CA SER A 132 -7.14 23.24 17.31
C SER A 132 -8.09 22.88 18.46
N ARG A 133 -9.32 22.45 18.16
CA ARG A 133 -10.28 21.96 19.17
C ARG A 133 -9.82 20.66 19.81
N GLN A 134 -9.32 19.72 19.03
CA GLN A 134 -8.83 18.44 19.53
C GLN A 134 -7.61 18.60 20.44
N LYS A 135 -6.70 19.54 20.10
CA LYS A 135 -5.56 19.91 20.94
C LYS A 135 -5.99 20.52 22.29
N ARG A 136 -7.12 21.23 22.34
CA ARG A 136 -7.67 21.81 23.58
C ARG A 136 -8.35 20.78 24.48
N SER A 137 -8.95 19.73 23.92
CA SER A 137 -9.58 18.65 24.70
C SER A 137 -8.58 17.60 25.22
N GLY A 138 -7.37 17.53 24.65
CA GLY A 138 -6.30 16.63 25.08
C GLY A 138 -5.65 17.11 26.37
N HIS A 139 -5.99 16.46 27.48
CA HIS A 139 -5.44 16.68 28.80
C HIS A 139 -3.91 16.48 28.84
N GLY A 140 -3.15 17.59 28.78
CA GLY A 140 -1.94 17.82 29.59
C GLY A 140 -0.69 16.95 29.40
N SER A 141 -0.51 16.19 28.32
CA SER A 141 0.81 15.58 28.07
C SER A 141 1.70 16.58 27.33
N GLY A 142 2.68 17.13 28.04
CA GLY A 142 3.64 18.14 27.56
C GLY A 142 4.60 17.61 26.50
N ALA A 143 4.07 17.28 25.31
CA ALA A 143 4.90 17.08 24.14
C ALA A 143 5.55 18.43 23.76
N PRO A 144 6.87 18.47 23.54
CA PRO A 144 7.56 19.69 23.12
C PRO A 144 6.93 20.23 21.83
N PRO A 145 7.04 21.54 21.57
CA PRO A 145 6.62 22.14 20.31
C PRO A 145 7.53 21.58 19.20
N GLY A 146 7.19 20.38 18.73
CA GLY A 146 7.80 19.78 17.56
C GLY A 146 7.60 20.76 16.42
N ASP A 147 8.74 21.20 15.88
CA ASP A 147 8.85 22.14 14.77
C ASP A 147 7.71 21.92 13.80
N ALA A 148 7.00 23.00 13.49
CA ALA A 148 6.04 23.05 12.40
C ALA A 148 6.79 22.52 11.18
N VAL A 149 6.59 21.23 10.87
CA VAL A 149 7.22 20.53 9.76
C VAL A 149 7.07 21.49 8.60
N THR A 150 8.23 21.99 8.18
CA THR A 150 8.35 23.05 7.19
C THR A 150 7.45 22.63 6.07
N LYS A 151 6.61 23.55 5.59
CA LYS A 151 5.72 23.34 4.46
C LYS A 151 6.61 23.05 3.24
N VAL A 152 7.12 21.83 3.15
CA VAL A 152 7.96 21.37 2.06
C VAL A 152 7.07 21.53 0.86
N ASP A 153 7.53 22.34 -0.09
CA ASP A 153 6.82 22.59 -1.33
C ASP A 153 6.94 21.34 -2.22
N LEU A 154 6.32 20.24 -1.76
CA LEU A 154 6.39 18.91 -2.37
C LEU A 154 5.94 18.94 -3.83
N ALA A 155 5.13 19.93 -4.20
CA ALA A 155 4.70 20.16 -5.57
C ALA A 155 5.86 20.44 -6.53
N ARG A 156 6.98 21.02 -6.05
CA ARG A 156 8.17 21.29 -6.88
C ARG A 156 8.96 20.05 -7.23
N ASP A 157 8.91 19.04 -6.37
CA ASP A 157 9.65 17.79 -6.52
C ASP A 157 8.86 16.74 -7.31
N VAL A 158 7.63 17.07 -7.73
CA VAL A 158 6.79 16.17 -8.52
C VAL A 158 7.39 16.02 -9.93
N PRO A 159 7.76 14.79 -10.35
CA PRO A 159 8.21 14.57 -11.71
C PRO A 159 7.08 14.89 -12.70
N SER A 160 7.43 15.50 -13.83
CA SER A 160 6.51 15.83 -14.91
C SER A 160 6.71 14.93 -16.12
N ASP A 161 5.66 14.71 -16.91
CA ASP A 161 5.68 13.97 -18.20
C ASP A 161 6.11 12.50 -18.14
N TRP A 162 6.09 11.85 -16.97
CA TRP A 162 6.49 10.44 -16.80
C TRP A 162 5.36 9.43 -17.02
N PHE A 163 4.15 9.91 -17.34
CA PHE A 163 3.00 9.06 -17.61
C PHE A 163 2.23 9.60 -18.79
N HIS A 164 1.48 8.71 -19.42
CA HIS A 164 0.67 9.01 -20.58
C HIS A 164 -0.79 8.72 -20.29
N VAL A 165 -1.67 9.44 -20.99
CA VAL A 165 -3.12 9.36 -20.86
C VAL A 165 -3.72 9.08 -22.23
N GLY A 166 -4.74 8.22 -22.28
CA GLY A 166 -5.48 7.99 -23.51
C GLY A 166 -6.52 6.89 -23.40
N THR A 167 -6.81 6.26 -24.54
CA THR A 167 -7.68 5.09 -24.64
C THR A 167 -6.86 3.80 -24.64
N ARG A 168 -7.51 2.66 -24.39
CA ARG A 168 -6.86 1.35 -24.40
C ARG A 168 -6.09 1.05 -25.68
N SER A 169 -6.56 1.53 -26.84
CA SER A 169 -5.91 1.29 -28.13
C SER A 169 -4.66 2.14 -28.37
N GLN A 170 -4.48 3.22 -27.60
CA GLN A 170 -3.29 4.07 -27.66
C GLN A 170 -2.18 3.59 -26.73
N MET A 171 -2.53 2.77 -25.73
CA MET A 171 -1.57 2.18 -24.81
C MET A 171 -0.66 1.19 -25.56
N PRO A 172 0.67 1.35 -25.50
CA PRO A 172 1.59 0.46 -26.16
C PRO A 172 1.63 -0.90 -25.45
N SER A 173 1.98 -1.96 -26.19
CA SER A 173 1.98 -3.33 -25.65
C SER A 173 3.07 -3.59 -24.62
N ASP A 174 4.08 -2.72 -24.55
CA ASP A 174 5.22 -2.78 -23.64
C ASP A 174 5.07 -1.85 -22.41
N ALA A 175 3.88 -1.29 -22.18
CA ALA A 175 3.60 -0.51 -20.97
C ALA A 175 3.92 -1.34 -19.71
N ALA A 176 4.76 -0.78 -18.83
CA ALA A 176 5.22 -1.47 -17.61
C ALA A 176 4.13 -1.48 -16.53
N TYR A 177 3.44 -0.35 -16.36
CA TYR A 177 2.34 -0.19 -15.43
C TYR A 177 1.20 0.58 -16.09
N PHE A 178 -0.03 0.28 -15.71
CA PHE A 178 -1.21 1.01 -16.19
C PHE A 178 -2.31 1.08 -15.14
N GLY A 179 -3.13 2.12 -15.22
CA GLY A 179 -4.34 2.31 -14.43
C GLY A 179 -5.51 2.61 -15.36
N HIS A 180 -6.71 2.32 -14.89
CA HIS A 180 -7.92 2.52 -15.70
C HIS A 180 -9.09 2.99 -14.86
N PHE A 181 -9.79 4.00 -15.38
CA PHE A 181 -11.04 4.48 -14.79
C PHE A 181 -11.98 5.06 -15.86
N ASP A 182 -13.22 4.57 -15.92
CA ASP A 182 -14.27 5.08 -16.83
C ASP A 182 -13.80 5.30 -18.28
N GLY A 183 -13.11 4.30 -18.86
CA GLY A 183 -12.60 4.36 -20.24
C GLY A 183 -11.34 5.21 -20.43
N THR A 184 -10.86 5.89 -19.39
CA THR A 184 -9.58 6.60 -19.36
C THR A 184 -8.49 5.63 -18.92
N TRP A 185 -7.45 5.50 -19.74
CA TRP A 185 -6.27 4.68 -19.45
C TRP A 185 -5.09 5.59 -19.17
N VAL A 186 -4.33 5.25 -18.14
CA VAL A 186 -3.07 5.90 -17.79
C VAL A 186 -1.99 4.84 -17.79
N TRP A 187 -0.82 5.10 -18.38
CA TRP A 187 0.26 4.12 -18.44
C TRP A 187 1.64 4.76 -18.33
N VAL A 188 2.62 3.94 -17.97
CA VAL A 188 4.04 4.30 -17.85
C VAL A 188 4.85 3.31 -18.67
N VAL A 189 5.75 3.81 -19.51
CA VAL A 189 6.68 2.98 -20.29
C VAL A 189 7.87 2.53 -19.42
N PRO A 190 8.59 1.44 -19.78
CA PRO A 190 9.66 0.89 -18.94
C PRO A 190 10.75 1.90 -18.56
N ASP A 191 11.06 2.84 -19.46
CA ASP A 191 12.09 3.87 -19.25
C ASP A 191 11.71 4.91 -18.18
N GLU A 192 10.40 5.05 -17.90
CA GLU A 192 9.84 6.07 -16.99
C GLU A 192 9.45 5.51 -15.61
N VAL A 193 9.66 4.21 -15.36
CA VAL A 193 9.35 3.56 -14.07
C VAL A 193 10.11 4.19 -12.90
N GLY A 194 11.28 4.77 -13.16
CA GLY A 194 12.04 5.53 -12.16
C GLY A 194 11.27 6.72 -11.60
N ASP A 195 10.52 7.43 -12.45
CA ASP A 195 9.76 8.60 -12.03
C ASP A 195 8.42 8.23 -11.40
N LEU A 196 7.77 7.14 -11.85
CA LEU A 196 6.66 6.52 -11.12
C LEU A 196 7.07 6.15 -9.69
N SER A 197 8.27 5.60 -9.52
CA SER A 197 8.81 5.23 -8.21
C SER A 197 9.02 6.45 -7.32
N ARG A 198 9.61 7.53 -7.85
CA ARG A 198 9.79 8.81 -7.13
C ARG A 198 8.44 9.42 -6.73
N PHE A 199 7.48 9.45 -7.65
CA PHE A 199 6.15 9.96 -7.39
C PHE A 199 5.42 9.15 -6.31
N THR A 200 5.52 7.82 -6.37
CA THR A 200 4.92 6.93 -5.37
C THR A 200 5.55 7.15 -3.98
N LEU A 201 6.86 7.39 -3.91
CA LEU A 201 7.52 7.74 -2.65
C LEU A 201 7.04 9.08 -2.08
N LEU A 202 6.79 10.08 -2.93
CA LEU A 202 6.18 11.36 -2.51
C LEU A 202 4.77 11.16 -1.96
N VAL A 203 3.94 10.37 -2.65
CA VAL A 203 2.60 9.98 -2.18
C VAL A 203 2.71 9.32 -0.81
N LEU A 204 3.55 8.29 -0.67
CA LEU A 204 3.77 7.59 0.59
C LEU A 204 4.30 8.51 1.69
N PHE A 205 5.17 9.46 1.37
CA PHE A 205 5.70 10.44 2.32
C PHE A 205 4.59 11.31 2.91
N VAL A 206 3.71 11.88 2.06
CA VAL A 206 2.54 12.63 2.52
C VAL A 206 1.64 11.78 3.39
N THR A 207 1.44 10.51 3.03
CA THR A 207 0.65 9.64 3.89
C THR A 207 1.28 9.53 5.28
N LYS A 208 2.60 9.32 5.39
CA LYS A 208 3.25 9.08 6.69
C LYS A 208 3.26 10.30 7.63
N LEU A 209 3.17 11.52 7.12
CA LEU A 209 3.24 12.77 7.92
C LEU A 209 1.99 13.08 8.78
N GLY A 210 1.00 12.19 8.85
CA GLY A 210 -0.21 12.40 9.64
C GLY A 210 0.10 12.74 11.11
N PRO A 211 -0.40 13.87 11.65
CA PRO A 211 -0.08 14.31 13.01
C PRO A 211 -0.68 13.34 14.04
N GLY A 212 0.18 12.66 14.80
CA GLY A 212 -0.23 11.95 16.01
C GLY A 212 -0.61 10.47 15.87
N GLN A 213 -0.13 9.75 14.85
CA GLN A 213 -0.03 8.28 15.00
C GLN A 213 1.14 7.93 15.91
N ASP A 214 0.99 8.24 17.19
CA ASP A 214 1.67 7.45 18.22
C ASP A 214 1.28 5.99 17.97
N THR A 215 2.25 5.09 18.07
CA THR A 215 2.19 3.66 17.73
C THR A 215 1.22 2.84 18.60
N SER A 216 0.19 3.45 19.20
CA SER A 216 -0.80 2.78 20.04
C SER A 216 -1.81 2.01 19.18
N THR A 217 -1.41 0.80 18.78
CA THR A 217 -2.21 -0.43 18.80
C THR A 217 -3.73 -0.28 18.55
N GLY A 218 -4.12 0.31 17.41
CA GLY A 218 -5.52 0.38 16.98
C GLY A 218 -5.83 -0.73 15.98
N GLY A 219 -6.83 -1.57 16.29
CA GLY A 219 -7.21 -2.78 15.54
C GLY A 219 -7.34 -2.54 14.04
N GLY A 220 -6.37 -3.05 13.28
CA GLY A 220 -6.41 -3.02 11.82
C GLY A 220 -7.51 -3.95 11.29
N LEU A 221 -8.15 -3.54 10.20
CA LEU A 221 -9.07 -4.37 9.45
C LEU A 221 -8.29 -5.61 8.96
N MET A 222 -8.64 -6.78 9.47
CA MET A 222 -7.96 -8.04 9.19
C MET A 222 -8.58 -8.70 7.96
N TYR A 223 -7.82 -8.78 6.87
CA TYR A 223 -8.22 -9.55 5.69
C TYR A 223 -7.49 -10.90 5.71
N THR A 224 -8.22 -11.99 5.94
CA THR A 224 -7.68 -13.36 5.83
C THR A 224 -8.06 -13.92 4.46
N GLY A 225 -7.14 -13.83 3.50
CA GLY A 225 -7.27 -14.51 2.21
C GLY A 225 -6.83 -15.96 2.32
N GLY A 226 -7.76 -16.90 2.49
CA GLY A 226 -7.49 -18.33 2.36
C GLY A 226 -7.43 -18.72 0.89
N ARG A 227 -6.38 -19.45 0.49
CA ARG A 227 -6.35 -20.23 -0.77
C ARG A 227 -6.60 -21.69 -0.46
#